data_AF-A0A7V3U1Z8-F1
#
_entry.id   AF-A0A7V3U1Z8-F1
#
_cell.length_a   1.000
_cell.length_b   1.000
_cell.length_c   1.000
_cell.angle_alpha   90.00
_cell.angle_beta   90.00
_cell.angle_gamma   90.00
#
_symmetry.space_group_name_H-M   'P 1'
#
loop_
_entity.id
_entity.type
_entity.pdbx_description
1 polymer ?
#
loop_
_entity_poly.entity_id
_entity_poly.type
_entity_poly.pdbx_seq_one_letter_code
_entity_poly.pdbx_strand_id
1 'polypeptide(L)'
;MFRFFENLVDPFAPFDEQTPPKSLWAYLKSQYGPFKKLMIWMALTGVLVAMVETGLIFYSGRVIDLMNASTTGEFWSAHGIELLLAAL
;
A
#
# COMPACT_ATOMS: atom_id res chain seq x y z
N MET A 1 -0.81 -22.49 -8.00
CA MET A 1 -0.31 -21.19 -7.49
C MET A 1 0.30 -20.34 -8.61
N PHE A 2 1.28 -20.85 -9.36
CA PHE A 2 1.96 -20.11 -10.44
C PHE A 2 1.05 -19.62 -11.58
N ARG A 3 0.02 -20.40 -11.95
CA ARG A 3 -0.96 -20.03 -12.99
C ARG A 3 -1.68 -18.69 -12.74
N PHE A 4 -1.87 -18.27 -11.49
CA PHE A 4 -2.48 -16.96 -11.21
C PHE A 4 -1.55 -15.83 -11.65
N PHE A 5 -0.26 -15.90 -11.25
CA PHE A 5 0.73 -14.88 -11.58
C PHE A 5 1.10 -14.86 -13.07
N GLU A 6 1.10 -16.02 -13.73
CA GLU A 6 1.37 -16.14 -15.17
C GLU A 6 0.25 -15.55 -16.05
N ASN A 7 -1.00 -15.47 -15.55
CA ASN A 7 -2.12 -14.89 -16.29
C ASN A 7 -2.40 -13.41 -15.95
N LEU A 8 -1.62 -12.80 -15.04
CA LEU A 8 -1.82 -11.38 -14.70
C LEU A 8 -1.45 -10.44 -15.85
N VAL A 9 -0.48 -10.83 -16.67
CA VAL A 9 -0.03 -10.11 -17.86
C VAL A 9 0.24 -11.14 -18.95
N ASP A 10 -0.33 -10.94 -20.13
CA ASP A 10 -0.05 -11.76 -21.30
C ASP A 10 1.24 -11.26 -21.99
N PRO A 11 2.35 -12.00 -21.92
CA PRO A 11 3.61 -11.61 -22.55
C PRO A 11 3.57 -11.75 -24.08
N PHE A 12 2.61 -12.49 -24.63
CA PHE A 12 2.45 -12.72 -26.08
C PHE A 12 1.26 -11.97 -26.66
N ALA A 13 0.73 -10.98 -25.93
CA ALA A 13 -0.35 -10.14 -26.42
C ALA A 13 0.07 -9.47 -27.74
N PRO A 14 -0.84 -9.37 -28.73
CA PRO A 14 -0.56 -8.66 -29.98
C PRO A 14 -0.10 -7.23 -29.67
N PHE A 15 1.11 -6.88 -30.13
CA PHE A 15 1.65 -5.54 -30.01
C PHE A 15 1.66 -4.86 -31.37
N ASP A 16 1.55 -3.54 -31.37
CA ASP A 16 1.65 -2.75 -32.58
C ASP A 16 3.12 -2.71 -33.04
N GLU A 17 3.40 -3.26 -34.23
CA GLU A 17 4.76 -3.27 -34.82
C GLU A 17 5.19 -1.89 -35.36
N GLN A 18 4.31 -0.89 -35.30
CA GLN A 18 4.63 0.48 -35.72
C GLN A 18 5.77 1.09 -34.89
N THR A 19 6.49 2.02 -35.52
CA THR A 19 7.59 2.74 -34.84
C THR A 19 7.06 3.45 -33.58
N PRO A 20 7.68 3.21 -32.42
CA PRO A 20 7.22 3.82 -31.18
C PRO A 20 7.29 5.36 -31.23
N PRO A 21 6.49 6.05 -30.42
CA PRO A 21 6.47 7.52 -30.39
C PRO A 21 7.86 8.11 -30.10
N LYS A 22 8.23 9.19 -30.79
CA LYS A 22 9.53 9.88 -30.62
C LYS A 22 9.70 10.56 -29.25
N SER A 23 8.61 10.80 -28.53
CA SER A 23 8.65 11.45 -27.20
C SER A 23 8.70 10.41 -26.07
N LEU A 24 9.56 10.64 -25.09
CA LEU A 24 9.78 9.75 -23.94
C LEU A 24 8.48 9.35 -23.23
N TRP A 25 7.61 10.32 -22.92
CA TRP A 25 6.38 10.05 -22.16
C TRP A 25 5.38 9.18 -22.93
N ALA A 26 5.18 9.44 -24.23
CA ALA A 26 4.28 8.64 -25.04
C ALA A 26 4.83 7.22 -25.27
N TYR A 27 6.17 7.08 -25.39
CA TYR A 27 6.83 5.78 -25.43
C TYR A 27 6.59 4.99 -24.13
N LEU A 28 6.86 5.59 -22.97
CA LEU A 28 6.63 4.94 -21.68
C LEU A 28 5.18 4.49 -21.54
N LYS A 29 4.22 5.38 -21.87
CA LYS A 29 2.78 5.07 -21.80
C LYS A 29 2.36 3.90 -22.71
N SER A 30 2.99 3.72 -23.88
CA SER A 30 2.68 2.58 -24.76
C SER A 30 3.18 1.27 -24.17
N GLN A 31 4.34 1.28 -23.51
CA GLN A 31 4.91 0.09 -22.86
C GLN A 31 4.19 -0.31 -21.56
N TYR A 32 3.63 0.66 -20.81
CA TYR A 32 2.89 0.39 -19.57
C TYR A 32 1.48 -0.19 -19.78
N GLY A 33 0.99 -0.29 -21.02
CA GLY A 33 -0.37 -0.73 -21.34
C GLY A 33 -0.81 -2.03 -20.65
N PRO A 34 -0.08 -3.15 -20.80
CA PRO A 34 -0.43 -4.43 -20.18
C PRO A 34 -0.44 -4.41 -18.64
N PHE A 35 0.39 -3.55 -18.03
CA PHE A 35 0.56 -3.46 -16.58
C PHE A 35 -0.40 -2.48 -15.90
N LYS A 36 -1.22 -1.74 -16.66
CA LYS A 36 -2.05 -0.65 -16.11
C LYS A 36 -2.92 -1.08 -14.93
N LYS A 37 -3.55 -2.26 -15.00
CA LYS A 37 -4.38 -2.80 -13.91
C LYS A 37 -3.55 -3.10 -12.65
N LEU A 38 -2.40 -3.73 -12.82
CA LEU A 38 -1.47 -4.03 -11.73
C LEU A 38 -0.92 -2.77 -11.09
N MET A 39 -0.60 -1.76 -11.89
CA MET A 39 -0.09 -0.48 -11.40
C MET A 39 -1.12 0.26 -10.53
N ILE A 40 -2.41 0.17 -10.86
CA ILE A 40 -3.49 0.69 -10.01
C ILE A 40 -3.53 -0.07 -8.69
N TRP A 41 -3.47 -1.41 -8.72
CA TRP A 41 -3.43 -2.21 -7.49
C TRP A 41 -2.22 -1.86 -6.61
N MET A 42 -1.03 -1.74 -7.19
CA MET A 42 0.17 -1.32 -6.45
C MET A 42 0.01 0.06 -5.81
N ALA A 43 -0.54 1.02 -6.55
CA ALA A 43 -0.80 2.36 -6.02
C ALA A 43 -1.80 2.32 -4.87
N LEU A 44 -2.91 1.59 -5.01
CA LEU A 44 -3.93 1.45 -3.97
C LEU A 44 -3.37 0.77 -2.72
N THR A 45 -2.62 -0.32 -2.87
CA THR A 45 -1.99 -1.00 -1.73
C THR A 45 -0.96 -0.11 -1.06
N GLY A 46 -0.19 0.68 -1.84
CA GLY A 46 0.78 1.62 -1.29
C GLY A 46 0.11 2.73 -0.47
N VAL A 47 -1.00 3.28 -0.97
CA VAL A 47 -1.81 4.26 -0.22
C VAL A 47 -2.37 3.65 1.06
N LEU A 48 -2.88 2.42 1.01
CA LEU A 48 -3.38 1.72 2.18
C LEU A 48 -2.28 1.54 3.24
N VAL A 49 -1.09 1.09 2.83
CA VAL A 49 0.06 0.95 3.72
C VAL A 49 0.43 2.29 4.34
N ALA A 50 0.53 3.36 3.54
CA ALA A 50 0.86 4.69 4.04
C ALA A 50 -0.18 5.23 5.06
N MET A 51 -1.47 4.93 4.85
CA MET A 51 -2.53 5.26 5.81
C MET A 51 -2.34 4.50 7.13
N VAL A 52 -2.04 3.20 7.07
CA VAL A 52 -1.78 2.39 8.26
C VAL A 52 -0.55 2.92 9.01
N GLU A 53 0.57 3.14 8.33
CA GLU A 53 1.80 3.68 8.92
C GLU A 53 1.56 5.04 9.60
N THR A 54 0.86 5.94 8.91
CA THR A 54 0.53 7.26 9.47
C THR A 54 -0.39 7.13 10.69
N GLY A 55 -1.38 6.23 10.64
CA GLY A 55 -2.28 5.93 11.75
C GLY A 55 -1.52 5.38 12.97
N LEU A 56 -0.56 4.48 12.76
CA LEU A 56 0.29 3.92 13.82
C LEU A 56 1.14 5.01 14.48
N ILE A 57 1.74 5.92 13.70
CA ILE A 57 2.51 7.05 14.24
C ILE A 57 1.61 7.96 15.08
N PHE A 58 0.41 8.29 14.59
CA PHE A 58 -0.56 9.09 15.33
C PHE A 58 -0.98 8.42 16.64
N TYR A 59 -1.30 7.12 16.58
CA TYR A 59 -1.73 6.36 17.74
C TYR A 59 -0.61 6.26 18.79
N SER A 60 0.64 6.08 18.36
CA SER A 60 1.80 6.12 19.26
C SER A 60 1.88 7.44 20.04
N GLY A 61 1.66 8.58 19.38
CA GLY A 61 1.56 9.88 20.05
C GLY A 61 0.46 9.93 21.10
N ARG A 62 -0.76 9.48 20.73
CA ARG A 62 -1.90 9.39 21.66
C ARG A 62 -1.62 8.50 22.87
N VAL A 63 -0.91 7.39 22.66
CA VAL A 63 -0.53 6.47 23.74
C VAL A 63 0.41 7.16 24.72
N ILE A 64 1.42 7.88 24.23
CA ILE A 64 2.34 8.65 25.06
C ILE A 64 1.58 9.72 25.86
N ASP A 65 0.63 10.42 25.24
CA ASP A 65 -0.19 11.43 25.91
C ASP A 65 -1.05 10.83 27.03
N LEU A 66 -1.70 9.69 26.77
CA LEU A 66 -2.52 8.99 27.77
C LEU A 66 -1.68 8.46 28.94
N MET A 67 -0.46 7.99 28.67
CA MET A 67 0.48 7.55 29.71
C MET A 67 0.95 8.72 30.59
N ASN A 68 1.13 9.91 30.01
CA ASN A 68 1.49 11.10 30.78
C ASN A 68 0.35 11.65 31.63
N ALA A 69 -0.91 11.42 31.22
CA ALA A 69 -2.11 11.91 31.90
C ALA A 69 -2.66 10.96 32.98
N SER A 70 -2.25 9.68 33.01
CA SER A 70 -2.87 8.63 33.83
C SER A 70 -1.89 7.96 34.80
N THR A 71 -2.38 7.47 35.95
CA THR A 71 -1.57 6.65 36.87
C THR A 71 -1.36 5.26 36.28
N THR A 72 -0.12 4.76 36.24
CA THR A 72 0.34 3.60 35.45
C THR A 72 -0.52 2.33 35.59
N GLY A 73 -1.21 2.12 36.72
CA GLY A 73 -2.04 0.94 36.99
C GLY A 73 -3.39 0.89 36.25
N GLU A 74 -4.03 2.04 36.00
CA GLU A 74 -5.34 2.08 35.32
C GLU A 74 -5.21 2.02 33.79
N PHE A 75 -4.11 2.55 33.25
CA PHE A 75 -3.85 2.63 31.81
C PHE A 75 -3.79 1.25 31.14
N TRP A 76 -3.04 0.30 31.73
CA TRP A 76 -2.93 -1.07 31.20
C TRP A 76 -4.23 -1.86 31.31
N SER A 77 -5.02 -1.62 32.37
CA SER A 77 -6.31 -2.28 32.57
C SER A 77 -7.38 -1.79 31.60
N ALA A 78 -7.34 -0.52 31.17
CA ALA A 78 -8.34 0.08 30.30
C ALA A 78 -7.97 0.01 28.80
N HIS A 79 -6.69 0.18 28.45
CA HIS A 79 -6.25 0.33 27.05
C HIS A 79 -5.39 -0.83 26.53
N GLY A 80 -5.10 -1.85 27.35
CA GLY A 80 -4.24 -2.97 26.94
C GLY A 80 -4.74 -3.74 25.71
N ILE A 81 -6.06 -3.89 25.54
CA ILE A 81 -6.66 -4.57 24.37
C ILE A 81 -6.63 -3.68 23.12
N GLU A 82 -6.89 -2.38 23.25
CA GLU A 82 -6.76 -1.43 22.12
C GLU A 82 -5.30 -1.37 21.62
N LEU A 83 -4.33 -1.36 22.53
CA LEU A 83 -2.90 -1.38 22.20
C LEU A 83 -2.49 -2.67 21.48
N LEU A 84 -2.99 -3.82 21.93
CA LEU A 84 -2.74 -5.11 21.28
C LEU A 84 -3.35 -5.20 19.87
N LEU A 85 -4.56 -4.64 19.68
CA LEU A 85 -5.21 -4.58 18.37
C LEU A 85 -4.53 -3.58 17.43
N ALA A 86 -3.97 -2.49 17.95
CA ALA A 86 -3.20 -1.54 17.16
C ALA A 86 -1.80 -2.07 16.76
N ALA A 87 -1.27 -3.06 17.49
CA ALA A 87 0.04 -3.66 17.21
C ALA A 87 0.00 -4.82 16.20
N LEU A 88 -1.19 -5.32 15.84
CA LEU A 88 -1.41 -6.43 14.91
C LEU A 88 -1.66 -5.93 13.48
#